data_AF-A0A485P1A1-F1
#
_entry.id   AF-A0A485P1A1-F1
#
_cell.length_a   1.000
_cell.length_b   1.000
_cell.length_c   1.000
_cell.angle_alpha   90.00
_cell.angle_beta   90.00
_cell.angle_gamma   90.00
#
_symmetry.space_group_name_H-M   'P 1'
#
loop_
_entity.id
_entity.type
_entity.pdbx_description
1 polymer ?
#
loop_
_entity_poly.entity_id
_entity_poly.type
_entity_poly.pdbx_seq_one_letter_code
_entity_poly.pdbx_strand_id
1 'polypeptide(L)'
;MVSISLKFYKELQIFGADELLKRVYGSFLVNPKSRYNVSLLYNLENLPESKDSIVYQAGMLKRNYFASAFEKYFQFQEEGKEGENRAVIHYRD
;
A
#
# COMPACT_ATOMS: atom_id res chain seq x y z
N MET A 1 14.07 7.80 5.97
CA MET A 1 13.17 7.54 4.82
C MET A 1 13.22 6.07 4.50
N VAL A 2 12.07 5.47 4.18
CA VAL A 2 11.93 4.07 3.78
C VAL A 2 11.28 4.04 2.40
N SER A 3 11.89 3.37 1.42
CA SER A 3 11.38 3.30 0.05
C SER A 3 11.36 1.85 -0.43
N ILE A 4 10.31 1.47 -1.18
CA ILE A 4 10.18 0.13 -1.77
C ILE A 4 9.97 0.21 -3.28
N SER A 5 10.53 -0.76 -3.99
CA SER A 5 10.30 -0.99 -5.41
C SER A 5 9.73 -2.38 -5.61
N LEU A 6 8.64 -2.49 -6.37
CA LEU A 6 7.93 -3.72 -6.68
C LEU A 6 7.69 -3.77 -8.20
N LYS A 7 8.11 -4.86 -8.86
CA LYS A 7 7.96 -5.02 -10.32
C LYS A 7 6.49 -4.89 -10.78
N PHE A 8 5.57 -5.47 -10.01
CA PHE A 8 4.12 -5.52 -10.24
C PHE A 8 3.37 -4.35 -9.60
N TYR A 9 4.05 -3.25 -9.26
CA TYR A 9 3.42 -2.10 -8.62
C TYR A 9 2.20 -1.59 -9.40
N LYS A 10 2.38 -1.36 -10.71
CA LYS A 10 1.31 -0.82 -11.57
C LYS A 10 0.07 -1.70 -11.62
N GLU A 11 0.22 -3.01 -11.48
CA GLU A 11 -0.91 -3.96 -11.49
C GLU A 11 -1.76 -3.81 -10.24
N LEU A 12 -1.12 -3.66 -9.07
CA LEU A 12 -1.81 -3.42 -7.81
C LEU A 12 -2.46 -2.02 -7.74
N GLN A 13 -1.85 -1.03 -8.40
CA GLN A 13 -2.40 0.33 -8.45
C GLN A 13 -3.82 0.37 -9.06
N ILE A 14 -4.12 -0.48 -10.05
CA ILE A 14 -5.45 -0.61 -10.68
C ILE A 14 -6.52 -1.05 -9.67
N PHE A 15 -6.11 -1.73 -8.58
CA PHE A 15 -6.99 -2.21 -7.54
C PHE A 15 -7.09 -1.27 -6.32
N GLY A 16 -6.71 0.00 -6.47
CA GLY A 16 -6.91 1.02 -5.43
C GLY A 16 -5.82 1.03 -4.35
N ALA A 17 -4.60 0.61 -4.72
CA ALA A 17 -3.49 0.56 -3.77
C ALA A 17 -3.07 1.94 -3.26
N ASP A 18 -3.17 2.98 -4.08
CA ASP A 18 -2.77 4.33 -3.69
C ASP A 18 -3.72 4.91 -2.62
N GLU A 19 -5.03 4.67 -2.73
CA GLU A 19 -6.02 5.07 -1.74
C GLU A 19 -5.77 4.35 -0.40
N LEU A 20 -5.49 3.05 -0.45
CA LEU A 20 -5.18 2.27 0.74
C LEU A 20 -3.90 2.76 1.42
N LEU A 21 -2.83 3.03 0.66
CA LEU A 21 -1.60 3.57 1.21
C LEU A 21 -1.81 4.93 1.87
N LYS A 22 -2.59 5.83 1.23
CA LYS A 22 -2.93 7.13 1.83
C LYS A 22 -3.69 6.97 3.14
N ARG A 23 -4.63 6.03 3.21
CA ARG A 23 -5.40 5.73 4.43
C ARG A 23 -4.52 5.17 5.56
N VAL A 24 -3.57 4.29 5.24
CA VAL A 24 -2.73 3.61 6.23
C VAL A 24 -1.58 4.50 6.74
N TYR A 25 -0.88 5.19 5.82
CA TYR A 25 0.34 5.91 6.15
C TYR A 25 0.15 7.42 6.31
N GLY A 26 -0.96 7.97 5.80
CA GLY A 26 -1.34 9.37 5.99
C GLY A 26 -0.18 10.33 5.68
N SER A 27 0.18 11.14 6.67
CA SER A 27 1.24 12.15 6.58
C SER A 27 2.64 11.58 6.39
N PHE A 28 2.87 10.30 6.67
CA PHE A 28 4.17 9.66 6.43
C PHE A 28 4.38 9.32 4.95
N LEU A 29 3.32 9.20 4.16
CA LEU A 29 3.41 8.93 2.73
C LEU A 29 3.83 10.19 1.96
N VAL A 30 4.91 10.09 1.20
CA VAL A 30 5.45 11.20 0.40
C VAL A 30 5.62 10.80 -1.06
N ASN A 31 5.92 11.78 -1.92
CA ASN A 31 6.26 11.51 -3.31
C ASN A 31 7.39 10.47 -3.39
N PRO A 32 7.25 9.44 -4.24
CA PRO A 32 8.24 8.38 -4.35
C PRO A 32 9.61 8.93 -4.75
N LYS A 33 10.66 8.41 -4.11
CA LYS A 33 12.04 8.65 -4.56
C LYS A 33 12.23 8.05 -5.95
N SER A 34 13.07 8.68 -6.78
CA SER A 34 13.45 8.16 -8.10
C SER A 34 13.85 6.68 -8.04
N ARG A 35 13.29 5.87 -8.94
CA ARG A 35 13.45 4.40 -9.05
C ARG A 35 12.69 3.56 -7.99
N TYR A 36 11.95 4.18 -7.08
CA TYR A 36 11.06 3.50 -6.14
C TYR A 36 9.59 3.79 -6.48
N ASN A 37 8.70 2.95 -5.97
CA ASN A 37 7.27 3.11 -6.22
C ASN A 37 6.53 3.78 -5.05
N VAL A 38 6.97 3.51 -3.82
CA VAL A 38 6.41 4.10 -2.59
C VAL A 38 7.54 4.60 -1.72
N SER A 39 7.33 5.73 -1.03
CA SER A 39 8.28 6.26 -0.06
C SER A 39 7.56 6.79 1.18
N LEU A 40 8.08 6.41 2.34
CA LEU A 40 7.67 6.92 3.64
C LEU A 40 8.76 7.80 4.25
N LEU A 41 8.36 8.95 4.80
CA LEU A 41 9.24 9.89 5.48
C LEU A 41 8.82 10.02 6.95
N TYR A 42 9.78 9.76 7.84
CA TYR A 42 9.62 9.94 9.28
C TYR A 42 10.56 11.04 9.74
N ASN A 43 10.00 12.12 10.32
CA ASN A 43 10.79 13.18 10.94
C ASN A 43 11.17 12.76 12.37
N LEU A 44 12.47 12.56 12.64
CA LEU A 44 12.96 12.11 13.94
C LEU A 44 12.78 13.14 15.06
N GLU A 45 12.64 14.42 14.71
CA GLU A 45 12.39 15.51 15.65
C GLU A 45 10.90 15.66 16.00
N ASN A 46 10.02 15.02 15.20
CA ASN A 46 8.57 15.12 15.35
C ASN A 46 7.94 13.74 15.14
N LEU A 47 8.13 12.85 16.12
CA LEU A 47 7.52 11.53 16.16
C LEU A 47 6.37 11.49 17.17
N PRO A 48 5.33 10.67 16.92
CA PRO A 48 4.32 10.39 17.93
C PRO A 48 4.94 9.72 19.16
N GLU A 49 4.29 9.90 20.31
CA GLU A 49 4.73 9.34 21.59
C GLU A 49 4.79 7.79 21.54
N SER A 50 3.75 7.17 20.98
CA SER A 50 3.71 5.72 20.74
C SER A 50 4.34 5.36 19.40
N LYS A 51 5.60 4.92 19.44
CA LYS A 51 6.40 4.56 18.26
C LYS A 51 6.07 3.17 17.71
N ASP A 52 5.58 2.26 18.55
CA ASP A 52 5.34 0.87 18.16
C ASP A 52 4.37 0.76 16.98
N SER A 53 3.32 1.61 16.98
CA SER A 53 2.33 1.65 15.91
C SER A 53 2.94 2.02 14.55
N ILE A 54 3.76 3.08 14.50
CA ILE A 54 4.38 3.54 13.24
C ILE A 54 5.47 2.59 12.76
N VAL A 55 6.22 1.97 13.68
CA VAL A 55 7.23 0.96 13.35
C VAL A 55 6.57 -0.29 12.76
N TYR A 56 5.50 -0.76 13.40
CA TYR A 56 4.71 -1.89 12.92
C TYR A 56 4.14 -1.61 11.52
N GLN A 57 3.49 -0.45 11.33
CA GLN A 57 2.95 -0.09 10.01
C GLN A 57 4.04 0.03 8.95
N ALA A 58 5.19 0.64 9.27
CA ALA A 58 6.33 0.72 8.35
C ALA A 58 6.82 -0.66 7.89
N GLY A 59 6.87 -1.64 8.80
CA GLY A 59 7.22 -3.03 8.49
C GLY A 59 6.20 -3.74 7.59
N MET A 60 4.93 -3.29 7.64
CA MET A 60 3.83 -3.85 6.86
C MET A 60 3.70 -3.27 5.44
N LEU A 61 4.62 -2.42 5.00
CA LEU A 61 4.58 -1.73 3.69
C LEU A 61 4.20 -2.63 2.51
N LYS A 62 4.93 -3.74 2.32
CA LYS A 62 4.65 -4.67 1.22
C LYS A 62 3.28 -5.32 1.38
N ARG A 63 2.94 -5.81 2.58
CA ARG A 63 1.63 -6.44 2.85
C ARG A 63 0.50 -5.49 2.55
N ASN A 64 0.56 -4.27 3.09
CA ASN A 64 -0.48 -3.26 2.94
C ASN A 64 -0.66 -2.90 1.47
N TYR A 65 0.42 -2.80 0.69
CA TYR A 65 0.30 -2.57 -0.75
C TYR A 65 -0.41 -3.71 -1.49
N PHE A 66 -0.16 -4.97 -1.13
CA PHE A 66 -0.89 -6.12 -1.68
C PHE A 66 -2.35 -6.20 -1.24
N ALA A 67 -2.66 -5.70 -0.04
CA ALA A 67 -3.99 -5.82 0.55
C ALA A 67 -5.08 -5.14 -0.29
N SER A 68 -4.72 -4.15 -1.12
CA SER A 68 -5.68 -3.43 -1.97
C SER A 68 -6.46 -4.33 -2.91
N ALA A 69 -5.79 -5.29 -3.55
CA ALA A 69 -6.46 -6.26 -4.41
C ALA A 69 -7.43 -7.13 -3.62
N PHE A 70 -7.10 -7.51 -2.38
CA PHE A 70 -8.01 -8.31 -1.56
C PHE A 70 -9.21 -7.50 -1.08
N GLU A 71 -8.98 -6.30 -0.54
CA GLU A 71 -10.05 -5.41 -0.07
C GLU A 71 -11.07 -5.10 -1.17
N LYS A 72 -10.59 -4.82 -2.40
CA LYS A 72 -11.48 -4.53 -3.52
C LYS A 72 -12.38 -5.71 -3.90
N TYR A 73 -11.86 -6.93 -3.89
CA TYR A 73 -12.65 -8.12 -4.23
C TYR A 73 -13.55 -8.57 -3.08
N PHE A 74 -13.14 -8.34 -1.83
CA PHE A 74 -14.04 -8.51 -0.69
C PHE A 74 -15.22 -7.54 -0.76
N GLN A 75 -14.98 -6.28 -1.13
CA GLN A 75 -16.05 -5.32 -1.35
C GLN A 75 -16.99 -5.76 -2.48
N PHE A 76 -16.48 -6.26 -3.61
CA PHE A 76 -17.34 -6.80 -4.67
C PHE A 76 -18.22 -7.96 -4.18
N GLN A 77 -17.67 -8.85 -3.37
CA GLN A 77 -18.42 -9.97 -2.80
C GLN A 77 -19.47 -9.50 -1.79
N GLU A 78 -19.14 -8.54 -0.93
CA GLU A 78 -20.06 -7.95 0.04
C GLU A 78 -21.23 -7.20 -0.63
N GLU A 79 -20.96 -6.50 -1.73
CA GLU A 79 -21.96 -5.77 -2.52
C GLU A 79 -22.76 -6.69 -3.47
N GLY A 80 -22.45 -7.98 -3.54
CA GLY A 80 -23.09 -8.92 -4.46
C GLY A 80 -22.78 -8.64 -5.94
N LYS A 81 -21.66 -7.97 -6.24
CA LYS A 81 -21.21 -7.69 -7.60
C LYS A 81 -20.57 -8.93 -8.22
N GLU A 82 -21.34 -9.61 -9.05
CA GLU A 82 -20.88 -10.76 -9.83
C GLU A 82 -20.40 -10.35 -11.23
N GLY A 83 -19.54 -11.17 -11.84
CA GLY A 83 -19.08 -10.96 -13.22
C GLY A 83 -17.92 -9.96 -13.40
N GLU A 84 -17.38 -9.41 -12.31
CA GLU A 84 -16.21 -8.54 -12.35
C GLU A 84 -14.97 -9.28 -12.90
N ASN A 85 -14.11 -8.52 -13.59
CA ASN A 85 -12.87 -9.07 -14.15
C ASN A 85 -11.98 -9.64 -13.04
N ARG A 86 -11.26 -10.72 -13.32
CA ARG A 86 -10.30 -11.31 -12.36
C ARG A 86 -9.05 -10.45 -12.25
N ALA A 87 -8.51 -10.33 -11.05
CA ALA A 87 -7.21 -9.71 -10.82
C ALA A 87 -6.10 -10.68 -11.22
N VAL A 88 -5.15 -10.20 -12.02
CA VAL A 88 -3.92 -10.91 -12.36
C VAL A 88 -2.75 -10.07 -11.88
N ILE A 89 -1.93 -10.64 -10.99
CA ILE A 89 -0.78 -9.95 -10.40
C ILE A 89 0.45 -10.84 -10.56
N HIS A 90 1.44 -10.37 -11.32
CA HIS A 90 2.70 -11.06 -11.60
C HIS A 90 3.71 -10.79 -10.47
N TYR A 91 3.44 -11.35 -9.30
CA TYR A 91 4.23 -11.09 -8.10
C TYR A 91 5.62 -11.75 -8.10
N ARG A 92 5.86 -12.69 -9.02
CA ARG A 92 7.11 -13.41 -9.29
C ARG A 92 7.26 -13.59 -10.79
N ASP A 93 8.51 -13.78 -11.22
CA ASP A 93 8.84 -14.24 -12.57
C ASP A 93 8.43 -15.72 -12.75
#